data_AF-R7FU79-F1
#
_entry.id   AF-R7FU79-F1
#
_cell.length_a   1.000
_cell.length_b   1.000
_cell.length_c   1.000
_cell.angle_alpha   90.00
_cell.angle_beta   90.00
_cell.angle_gamma   90.00
#
_symmetry.space_group_name_H-M   'P 1'
#
loop_
_entity.id
_entity.type
_entity.pdbx_description
1 polymer ?
#
loop_
_entity_poly.entity_id
_entity_poly.type
_entity_poly.pdbx_seq_one_letter_code
_entity_poly.pdbx_strand_id
1 'polypeptide(L)'
;MKREDMLDIIGGIDENFIEEATPKTFAAKRRRPTMRRLVSAAACFLVAAGIGAGAFAWQTRPLPDLSGRFETKYVARSENYFNKNSAQTTISAVNAYMGISYNSNYYKRKSKLPDENVAGAIKSGVVSEQGNVLEIYGVKGISESCAIALKSWDGSYDIYASMTYLPKTTGEWNESMSLEKTAKITSVQYLFTDENGDKKTVEFRNFDESRVYSLILGSGAEKISVCYGEADDTCLILKMHIPSLGDDGIYVYVTSSGDVYAGMPECRGTYSIGKNAVRRLVNYFAENCEGKELSYIEG
;
A
#
# COMPACT_ATOMS: atom_id res chain seq x y z
N MET A 1 36.07 13.39 35.22
CA MET A 1 36.45 12.56 34.06
C MET A 1 35.99 13.27 32.80
N LYS A 2 36.94 13.54 31.90
CA LYS A 2 36.72 14.28 30.63
C LYS A 2 36.60 13.25 29.49
N ARG A 3 36.04 13.68 28.34
CA ARG A 3 35.82 12.88 27.11
C ARG A 3 37.05 12.20 26.51
N GLU A 4 38.23 12.41 27.08
CA GLU A 4 39.50 11.88 26.56
C GLU A 4 39.72 10.42 26.98
N ASP A 5 39.08 9.94 28.05
CA ASP A 5 39.25 8.56 28.55
C ASP A 5 38.36 7.51 27.85
N MET A 6 37.49 7.92 26.92
CA MET A 6 36.54 7.01 26.24
C MET A 6 37.00 6.54 24.86
N LEU A 7 38.07 7.15 24.31
CA LEU A 7 38.62 6.79 22.99
C LEU A 7 39.71 5.71 23.06
N ASP A 8 40.21 5.39 24.26
CA ASP A 8 41.20 4.32 24.46
C ASP A 8 40.58 2.91 24.50
N ILE A 9 39.24 2.79 24.50
CA ILE A 9 38.54 1.49 24.61
C ILE A 9 38.17 0.90 23.22
N ILE A 10 38.35 1.66 22.13
CA ILE A 10 38.12 1.17 20.75
C ILE A 10 39.44 1.01 19.97
N GLY A 11 40.58 1.05 20.68
CA GLY A 11 41.90 0.72 20.14
C GLY A 11 42.20 -0.78 20.25
N GLY A 12 41.64 -1.59 19.36
CA GLY A 12 41.79 -3.05 19.44
C GLY A 12 41.62 -3.78 18.11
N ILE A 13 42.15 -3.21 17.01
CA ILE A 13 42.46 -4.00 15.81
C ILE A 13 43.93 -3.75 15.51
N ASP A 14 44.72 -4.78 15.84
CA ASP A 14 46.16 -4.90 15.65
C ASP A 14 46.49 -4.87 14.15
N GLU A 15 47.24 -3.85 13.69
CA GLU A 15 47.64 -3.67 12.29
C GLU A 15 48.66 -4.72 11.79
N ASN A 16 49.09 -5.66 12.64
CA ASN A 16 50.11 -6.65 12.31
C ASN A 16 49.64 -7.84 11.45
N PHE A 17 48.35 -7.93 11.08
CA PHE A 17 47.83 -9.02 10.22
C PHE A 17 47.66 -8.66 8.74
N ILE A 18 48.06 -7.46 8.29
CA ILE A 18 47.98 -7.07 6.87
C ILE A 18 49.37 -7.05 6.19
N GLU A 19 50.46 -7.28 6.92
CA GLU A 19 51.82 -7.25 6.34
C GLU A 19 52.28 -8.56 5.65
N GLU A 20 51.50 -9.64 5.67
CA GLU A 20 51.94 -10.94 5.11
C GLU A 20 51.40 -11.26 3.70
N ALA A 21 50.95 -10.27 2.92
CA ALA A 21 50.40 -10.53 1.58
C ALA A 21 50.79 -9.53 0.47
N THR A 22 51.91 -8.80 0.57
CA THR A 22 52.40 -8.05 -0.61
C THR A 22 53.94 -7.98 -0.70
N PRO A 23 54.52 -8.31 -1.86
CA PRO A 23 55.97 -8.42 -2.03
C PRO A 23 56.66 -7.05 -2.02
N LYS A 24 57.81 -7.00 -1.35
CA LYS A 24 58.71 -5.85 -1.30
C LYS A 24 59.22 -5.51 -2.70
N THR A 25 58.72 -4.42 -3.28
CA THR A 25 59.49 -3.43 -4.06
C THR A 25 58.53 -2.42 -4.66
N PHE A 26 58.56 -1.19 -4.16
CA PHE A 26 58.47 0.08 -4.90
C PHE A 26 58.31 1.18 -3.85
N ALA A 27 59.42 1.88 -3.58
CA ALA A 27 59.43 3.07 -2.76
C ALA A 27 58.65 4.19 -3.49
N ALA A 28 57.34 4.25 -3.29
CA ALA A 28 56.51 5.34 -3.75
C ALA A 28 56.73 6.54 -2.82
N LYS A 29 57.48 7.54 -3.30
CA LYS A 29 57.63 8.87 -2.66
C LYS A 29 56.27 9.38 -2.17
N ARG A 30 56.14 9.54 -0.85
CA ARG A 30 54.99 10.17 -0.17
C ARG A 30 54.87 11.63 -0.64
N ARG A 31 54.18 11.87 -1.76
CA ARG A 31 53.87 13.22 -2.26
C ARG A 31 52.84 13.83 -1.30
N ARG A 32 53.21 14.91 -0.60
CA ARG A 32 52.26 15.72 0.19
C ARG A 32 51.08 16.10 -0.72
N PRO A 33 49.82 15.89 -0.30
CA PRO A 33 48.67 16.29 -1.11
C PRO A 33 48.76 17.79 -1.34
N THR A 34 48.78 18.19 -2.61
CA THR A 34 48.76 19.61 -2.99
C THR A 34 47.45 20.23 -2.50
N MET A 35 47.51 21.46 -1.96
CA MET A 35 46.40 22.20 -1.34
C MET A 35 45.10 22.16 -2.19
N ARG A 36 45.21 22.10 -3.52
CA ARG A 36 44.08 21.95 -4.46
C ARG A 36 43.27 20.65 -4.27
N ARG A 37 43.90 19.52 -3.93
CA ARG A 37 43.21 18.24 -3.68
C ARG A 37 42.47 18.22 -2.34
N LEU A 38 42.99 18.94 -1.34
CA LEU A 38 42.31 19.14 -0.05
C LEU A 38 41.10 20.06 -0.21
N VAL A 39 41.23 21.13 -1.01
CA VAL A 39 40.10 22.04 -1.33
C VAL A 39 39.02 21.31 -2.13
N SER A 40 39.37 20.47 -3.12
CA SER A 40 38.36 19.70 -3.87
C SER A 40 37.67 18.66 -3.00
N ALA A 41 38.39 17.97 -2.12
CA ALA A 41 37.80 17.03 -1.17
C ALA A 41 36.84 17.75 -0.20
N ALA A 42 37.25 18.89 0.36
CA ALA A 42 36.41 19.72 1.22
C ALA A 42 35.15 20.23 0.51
N ALA A 43 35.25 20.63 -0.76
CA ALA A 43 34.10 21.02 -1.57
C ALA A 43 33.12 19.87 -1.77
N CYS A 44 33.60 18.65 -2.08
CA CYS A 44 32.75 17.47 -2.19
C CYS A 44 32.08 17.11 -0.86
N PHE A 45 32.79 17.24 0.27
CA PHE A 45 32.21 17.04 1.60
C PHE A 45 31.12 18.07 1.92
N LEU A 46 31.30 19.35 1.55
CA LEU A 46 30.27 20.37 1.76
C LEU A 46 29.04 20.15 0.89
N VAL A 47 29.22 19.69 -0.36
CA VAL A 47 28.10 19.32 -1.24
C VAL A 47 27.37 18.10 -0.68
N ALA A 48 28.08 17.06 -0.27
CA ALA A 48 27.49 15.87 0.32
C ALA A 48 26.78 16.18 1.66
N ALA A 49 27.38 17.01 2.51
CA ALA A 49 26.80 17.47 3.76
C ALA A 49 25.57 18.37 3.52
N GLY A 50 25.60 19.23 2.50
CA GLY A 50 24.46 20.06 2.11
C GLY A 50 23.29 19.24 1.57
N ILE A 51 23.56 18.25 0.71
CA ILE A 51 22.55 17.29 0.22
C ILE A 51 22.00 16.46 1.39
N GLY A 52 22.87 15.97 2.27
CA GLY A 52 22.48 15.19 3.45
C GLY A 52 21.62 15.99 4.44
N ALA A 53 22.04 17.22 4.77
CA ALA A 53 21.28 18.13 5.63
C ALA A 53 19.94 18.54 4.99
N GLY A 54 19.92 18.80 3.69
CA GLY A 54 18.70 19.08 2.94
C GLY A 54 17.72 17.90 2.92
N ALA A 55 18.22 16.69 2.68
CA ALA A 55 17.41 15.46 2.72
C ALA A 55 16.87 15.19 4.13
N PHE A 56 17.69 15.39 5.17
CA PHE A 56 17.27 15.23 6.55
C PHE A 56 16.22 16.27 6.96
N ALA A 57 16.44 17.55 6.61
CA ALA A 57 15.47 18.62 6.87
C ALA A 57 14.14 18.38 6.12
N TRP A 58 14.18 17.82 4.92
CA TRP A 58 12.97 17.44 4.19
C TRP A 58 12.22 16.28 4.85
N GLN A 59 12.95 15.31 5.42
CA GLN A 59 12.37 14.15 6.12
C GLN A 59 11.68 14.53 7.45
N THR A 60 12.18 15.55 8.14
CA THR A 60 11.68 15.97 9.46
C THR A 60 10.56 17.01 9.42
N ARG A 61 10.26 17.61 8.25
CA ARG A 61 9.13 18.55 8.11
C ARG A 61 7.79 17.89 8.51
N PRO A 62 6.80 18.62 9.01
CA PRO A 62 5.44 18.09 9.10
C PRO A 62 4.89 17.80 7.69
N LEU A 63 3.86 16.95 7.58
CA LEU A 63 3.05 16.89 6.36
C LEU A 63 2.29 18.23 6.20
N PRO A 64 1.91 18.62 4.97
CA PRO A 64 1.35 19.95 4.73
C PRO A 64 -0.03 20.14 5.41
N ASP A 65 -0.20 21.27 6.09
CA ASP A 65 -1.52 21.78 6.46
C ASP A 65 -2.20 22.38 5.22
N LEU A 66 -3.42 21.93 4.93
CA LEU A 66 -4.20 22.36 3.77
C LEU A 66 -5.42 23.21 4.14
N SER A 67 -5.52 23.65 5.39
CA SER A 67 -6.64 24.44 5.90
C SER A 67 -6.88 25.69 5.05
N GLY A 68 -8.14 25.89 4.64
CA GLY A 68 -8.55 27.07 3.88
C GLY A 68 -8.02 27.12 2.44
N ARG A 69 -7.30 26.09 1.97
CA ARG A 69 -6.84 26.02 0.56
C ARG A 69 -7.92 25.55 -0.41
N PHE A 70 -8.97 24.90 0.09
CA PHE A 70 -10.00 24.28 -0.72
C PHE A 70 -11.40 24.72 -0.31
N GLU A 71 -12.33 24.76 -1.26
CA GLU A 71 -13.73 25.00 -0.98
C GLU A 71 -14.32 23.90 -0.08
N THR A 72 -15.22 24.28 0.81
CA THR A 72 -15.90 23.36 1.72
C THR A 72 -17.00 22.57 1.02
N LYS A 73 -16.99 21.25 1.20
CA LYS A 73 -18.07 20.33 0.82
C LYS A 73 -18.71 19.79 2.10
N TYR A 74 -20.00 20.05 2.26
CA TYR A 74 -20.77 19.48 3.36
C TYR A 74 -21.15 18.03 3.04
N VAL A 75 -20.89 17.14 3.99
CA VAL A 75 -21.15 15.70 3.85
C VAL A 75 -21.93 15.23 5.06
N ALA A 76 -23.00 14.47 4.83
CA ALA A 76 -23.69 13.79 5.92
C ALA A 76 -22.72 12.83 6.60
N ARG A 77 -22.66 12.85 7.94
CA ARG A 77 -21.81 11.94 8.71
C ARG A 77 -22.33 10.51 8.56
N SER A 78 -21.72 9.70 7.70
CA SER A 78 -21.94 8.26 7.69
C SER A 78 -21.06 7.62 8.77
N GLU A 79 -21.66 6.82 9.65
CA GLU A 79 -20.95 6.11 10.72
C GLU A 79 -19.79 5.27 10.15
N ASN A 80 -18.58 5.54 10.67
CA ASN A 80 -17.36 4.73 10.67
C ASN A 80 -17.13 3.76 9.48
N TYR A 81 -16.26 4.17 8.54
CA TYR A 81 -15.73 3.34 7.46
C TYR A 81 -14.92 2.12 7.93
N PHE A 82 -14.50 2.07 9.19
CA PHE A 82 -13.69 0.98 9.75
C PHE A 82 -14.42 -0.37 9.87
N ASN A 83 -15.76 -0.40 9.83
CA ASN A 83 -16.53 -1.61 10.15
C ASN A 83 -17.33 -2.23 8.98
N LYS A 84 -17.15 -1.77 7.74
CA LYS A 84 -17.91 -2.30 6.59
C LYS A 84 -17.32 -3.52 5.89
N ASN A 85 -16.39 -4.25 6.52
CA ASN A 85 -16.08 -5.62 6.07
C ASN A 85 -17.16 -6.64 6.48
N SER A 86 -18.25 -6.20 7.11
CA SER A 86 -19.40 -7.04 7.49
C SER A 86 -20.74 -6.50 6.98
N ALA A 87 -20.76 -5.73 5.88
CA ALA A 87 -22.00 -5.59 5.13
C ALA A 87 -22.34 -6.95 4.52
N GLN A 88 -22.95 -7.79 5.35
CA GLN A 88 -23.61 -9.00 4.96
C GLN A 88 -24.77 -8.55 4.10
N THR A 89 -24.47 -8.33 2.81
CA THR A 89 -25.49 -8.16 1.80
C THR A 89 -26.45 -9.30 2.03
N THR A 90 -27.72 -8.98 2.30
CA THR A 90 -28.79 -9.96 2.47
C THR A 90 -29.03 -10.56 1.08
N ILE A 91 -28.13 -11.42 0.65
CA ILE A 91 -28.28 -12.07 -0.63
C ILE A 91 -29.24 -13.22 -0.39
N SER A 92 -30.32 -13.24 -1.16
CA SER A 92 -31.30 -14.33 -1.13
C SER A 92 -30.58 -15.67 -1.30
N ALA A 93 -30.45 -16.43 -0.21
CA ALA A 93 -29.72 -17.69 -0.15
C ALA A 93 -30.42 -18.84 -0.90
N VAL A 94 -31.57 -18.56 -1.51
CA VAL A 94 -32.50 -19.57 -2.01
C VAL A 94 -31.93 -20.31 -3.24
N ASN A 95 -31.00 -19.71 -4.00
CA ASN A 95 -30.54 -20.23 -5.30
C ASN A 95 -29.01 -20.29 -5.48
N ALA A 96 -28.22 -20.19 -4.40
CA ALA A 96 -26.75 -20.16 -4.50
C ALA A 96 -26.05 -20.81 -3.29
N TYR A 97 -24.85 -21.33 -3.51
CA TYR A 97 -24.02 -21.90 -2.44
C TYR A 97 -23.42 -20.80 -1.57
N MET A 98 -23.39 -20.95 -0.25
CA MET A 98 -22.78 -19.95 0.64
C MET A 98 -21.25 -19.99 0.64
N GLY A 99 -20.66 -21.17 0.42
CA GLY A 99 -19.23 -21.34 0.27
C GLY A 99 -18.84 -22.64 -0.42
N ILE A 100 -17.59 -22.71 -0.87
CA ILE A 100 -17.02 -23.85 -1.59
C ILE A 100 -15.53 -24.01 -1.26
N SER A 101 -15.09 -25.26 -1.06
CA SER A 101 -13.67 -25.58 -0.93
C SER A 101 -13.10 -25.98 -2.29
N TYR A 102 -12.04 -25.30 -2.72
CA TYR A 102 -11.36 -25.60 -3.99
C TYR A 102 -9.88 -25.22 -3.91
N ASN A 103 -8.99 -26.07 -4.44
CA ASN A 103 -7.55 -25.82 -4.51
C ASN A 103 -6.92 -25.31 -3.20
N SER A 104 -7.22 -25.98 -2.08
CA SER A 104 -6.78 -25.61 -0.72
C SER A 104 -7.27 -24.26 -0.18
N ASN A 105 -8.19 -23.59 -0.89
CA ASN A 105 -8.84 -22.36 -0.44
C ASN A 105 -10.31 -22.62 -0.13
N TYR A 106 -10.86 -21.84 0.80
CA TYR A 106 -12.30 -21.76 1.04
C TYR A 106 -12.82 -20.44 0.48
N TYR A 107 -13.83 -20.49 -0.37
CA TYR A 107 -14.40 -19.31 -1.00
C TYR A 107 -15.80 -19.04 -0.50
N LYS A 108 -16.12 -17.76 -0.26
CA LYS A 108 -17.44 -17.28 0.14
C LYS A 108 -18.09 -16.47 -0.95
N ARG A 109 -19.39 -16.67 -1.13
CA ARG A 109 -20.19 -15.88 -2.07
C ARG A 109 -20.22 -14.41 -1.65
N LYS A 110 -20.04 -13.50 -2.61
CA LYS A 110 -20.09 -12.05 -2.39
C LYS A 110 -21.25 -11.37 -3.08
N SER A 111 -21.42 -11.59 -4.39
CA SER A 111 -22.44 -10.90 -5.19
C SER A 111 -22.69 -11.65 -6.50
N LYS A 112 -23.65 -11.15 -7.28
CA LYS A 112 -23.82 -11.56 -8.68
C LYS A 112 -22.65 -11.07 -9.51
N LEU A 113 -22.21 -11.89 -10.45
CA LEU A 113 -21.18 -11.56 -11.42
C LEU A 113 -21.83 -11.38 -12.81
N PRO A 114 -21.70 -10.22 -13.45
CA PRO A 114 -22.15 -10.05 -14.83
C PRO A 114 -21.46 -11.04 -15.77
N ASP A 115 -22.21 -11.61 -16.71
CA ASP A 115 -21.72 -12.62 -17.67
C ASP A 115 -20.48 -12.14 -18.44
N GLU A 116 -20.43 -10.85 -18.77
CA GLU A 116 -19.29 -10.20 -19.43
C GLU A 116 -17.99 -10.25 -18.62
N ASN A 117 -18.05 -10.50 -17.31
CA ASN A 117 -16.89 -10.60 -16.42
C ASN A 117 -16.46 -12.05 -16.16
N VAL A 118 -17.13 -13.05 -16.76
CA VAL A 118 -16.74 -14.46 -16.68
C VAL A 118 -15.65 -14.77 -17.73
N ALA A 119 -14.54 -15.37 -17.30
CA ALA A 119 -13.39 -15.66 -18.17
C ALA A 119 -13.47 -17.01 -18.91
N GLY A 120 -14.20 -17.98 -18.36
CA GLY A 120 -14.35 -19.35 -18.91
C GLY A 120 -14.35 -20.42 -17.83
N ALA A 121 -14.68 -21.66 -18.19
CA ALA A 121 -14.65 -22.79 -17.25
C ALA A 121 -13.21 -23.19 -16.90
N ILE A 122 -12.93 -23.37 -15.62
CA ILE A 122 -11.63 -23.79 -15.07
C ILE A 122 -11.68 -25.27 -14.69
N LYS A 123 -12.74 -25.68 -13.98
CA LYS A 123 -12.84 -27.03 -13.43
C LYS A 123 -14.29 -27.49 -13.32
N SER A 124 -14.60 -28.62 -13.93
CA SER A 124 -15.88 -29.31 -13.75
C SER A 124 -15.72 -30.46 -12.73
N GLY A 125 -16.83 -30.88 -12.12
CA GLY A 125 -16.84 -32.04 -11.23
C GLY A 125 -16.52 -31.72 -9.76
N VAL A 126 -16.58 -30.44 -9.35
CA VAL A 126 -16.30 -30.05 -7.96
C VAL A 126 -17.53 -30.31 -7.12
N VAL A 127 -17.40 -31.06 -6.03
CA VAL A 127 -18.54 -31.43 -5.19
C VAL A 127 -18.69 -30.42 -4.06
N SER A 128 -19.88 -29.80 -3.95
CA SER A 128 -20.21 -28.89 -2.85
C SER A 128 -20.36 -29.64 -1.52
N GLU A 129 -20.37 -28.92 -0.40
CA GLU A 129 -20.63 -29.53 0.93
C GLU A 129 -21.99 -30.24 1.01
N GLN A 130 -22.95 -29.82 0.17
CA GLN A 130 -24.28 -30.42 0.04
C GLN A 130 -24.34 -31.54 -1.01
N GLY A 131 -23.20 -31.96 -1.58
CA GLY A 131 -23.12 -33.08 -2.53
C GLY A 131 -23.45 -32.73 -3.99
N ASN A 132 -23.58 -31.44 -4.33
CA ASN A 132 -23.88 -31.04 -5.71
C ASN A 132 -22.62 -31.01 -6.56
N VAL A 133 -22.72 -31.46 -7.81
CA VAL A 133 -21.62 -31.37 -8.77
C VAL A 133 -21.65 -29.99 -9.43
N LEU A 134 -20.54 -29.27 -9.32
CA LEU A 134 -20.39 -27.89 -9.73
C LEU A 134 -19.31 -27.75 -10.80
N GLU A 135 -19.43 -26.66 -11.55
CA GLU A 135 -18.42 -26.18 -12.47
C GLU A 135 -17.93 -24.81 -12.01
N ILE A 136 -16.61 -24.68 -11.89
CA ILE A 136 -15.90 -23.48 -11.50
C ILE A 136 -15.49 -22.72 -12.75
N TYR A 137 -15.72 -21.42 -12.72
CA TYR A 137 -15.40 -20.47 -13.78
C TYR A 137 -14.41 -19.42 -13.27
N GLY A 138 -13.60 -18.89 -14.18
CA GLY A 138 -12.68 -17.79 -13.88
C GLY A 138 -13.38 -16.44 -13.92
N VAL A 139 -12.79 -15.47 -13.22
CA VAL A 139 -13.23 -14.08 -13.21
C VAL A 139 -12.21 -13.26 -14.01
N LYS A 140 -12.66 -12.46 -14.99
CA LYS A 140 -11.76 -11.69 -15.85
C LYS A 140 -10.86 -10.77 -15.04
N GLY A 141 -9.55 -10.87 -15.28
CA GLY A 141 -8.53 -10.04 -14.62
C GLY A 141 -8.23 -10.40 -13.17
N ILE A 142 -8.87 -11.44 -12.61
CA ILE A 142 -8.69 -11.87 -11.23
C ILE A 142 -8.16 -13.31 -11.20
N SER A 143 -7.11 -13.53 -10.42
CA SER A 143 -6.53 -14.85 -10.16
C SER A 143 -7.51 -15.73 -9.39
N GLU A 144 -7.50 -17.03 -9.68
CA GLU A 144 -8.27 -18.04 -8.96
C GLU A 144 -7.94 -18.09 -7.47
N SER A 145 -6.73 -17.66 -7.08
CA SER A 145 -6.34 -17.52 -5.68
C SER A 145 -7.13 -16.44 -4.93
N CYS A 146 -7.62 -15.42 -5.64
CA CYS A 146 -8.43 -14.31 -5.12
C CYS A 146 -9.91 -14.62 -5.17
N ALA A 147 -10.40 -15.03 -6.35
CA ALA A 147 -11.82 -15.25 -6.56
C ALA A 147 -12.09 -16.20 -7.73
N ILE A 148 -13.24 -16.87 -7.64
CA ILE A 148 -13.79 -17.75 -8.67
C ILE A 148 -15.26 -17.41 -8.89
N ALA A 149 -15.83 -17.91 -9.97
CA ALA A 149 -17.26 -17.81 -10.25
C ALA A 149 -17.92 -19.19 -10.28
N LEU A 150 -19.16 -19.27 -9.80
CA LEU A 150 -20.02 -20.44 -9.95
C LEU A 150 -21.30 -20.04 -10.67
N LYS A 151 -21.83 -20.96 -11.46
CA LYS A 151 -23.15 -20.82 -12.06
C LYS A 151 -24.24 -21.14 -11.03
N SER A 152 -25.13 -20.19 -10.79
CA SER A 152 -26.32 -20.36 -9.95
C SER A 152 -27.37 -21.24 -10.67
N TRP A 153 -28.37 -21.71 -9.92
CA TRP A 153 -29.44 -22.55 -10.48
C TRP A 153 -30.32 -21.85 -11.52
N ASP A 154 -30.44 -20.52 -11.43
CA ASP A 154 -31.16 -19.68 -12.39
C ASP A 154 -30.36 -19.43 -13.69
N GLY A 155 -29.16 -19.98 -13.79
CA GLY A 155 -28.27 -19.84 -14.95
C GLY A 155 -27.37 -18.61 -14.93
N SER A 156 -27.53 -17.71 -13.96
CA SER A 156 -26.61 -16.57 -13.76
C SER A 156 -25.33 -16.99 -13.05
N TYR A 157 -24.36 -16.08 -12.96
CA TYR A 157 -23.10 -16.31 -12.26
C TYR A 157 -23.03 -15.53 -10.94
N ASP A 158 -22.42 -16.14 -9.93
CA ASP A 158 -22.08 -15.52 -8.67
C ASP A 158 -20.57 -15.54 -8.47
N ILE A 159 -20.01 -14.47 -7.89
CA ILE A 159 -18.60 -14.43 -7.50
C ILE A 159 -18.40 -14.93 -6.08
N TYR A 160 -17.34 -15.71 -5.91
CA TYR A 160 -16.88 -16.27 -4.66
C TYR A 160 -15.44 -15.81 -4.38
N ALA A 161 -15.24 -15.09 -3.29
CA ALA A 161 -13.94 -14.59 -2.87
C ALA A 161 -13.24 -15.56 -1.91
N SER A 162 -11.94 -15.73 -2.08
CA SER A 162 -11.10 -16.57 -1.23
C SER A 162 -10.97 -15.97 0.17
N MET A 163 -11.26 -16.78 1.18
CA MET A 163 -11.07 -16.45 2.59
C MET A 163 -9.62 -16.49 3.04
N THR A 164 -8.76 -17.11 2.25
CA THR A 164 -7.37 -17.41 2.61
C THR A 164 -6.37 -16.67 1.73
N TYR A 165 -6.85 -15.81 0.82
CA TYR A 165 -5.98 -15.01 -0.04
C TYR A 165 -5.16 -13.99 0.76
N LEU A 166 -3.85 -14.14 0.70
CA LEU A 166 -2.86 -13.15 1.13
C LEU A 166 -1.68 -13.20 0.16
N PRO A 167 -1.45 -12.15 -0.66
CA PRO A 167 -0.29 -12.08 -1.55
C PRO A 167 0.98 -11.94 -0.72
N LYS A 168 2.13 -12.44 -1.22
CA LYS A 168 3.40 -12.30 -0.51
C LYS A 168 4.01 -10.92 -0.72
N THR A 169 3.75 -10.29 -1.86
CA THR A 169 4.27 -8.97 -2.21
C THR A 169 3.21 -8.07 -2.84
N THR A 170 3.48 -6.77 -2.87
CA THR A 170 2.67 -5.77 -3.58
C THR A 170 2.58 -6.05 -5.09
N GLY A 171 3.63 -6.61 -5.69
CA GLY A 171 3.63 -7.07 -7.09
C GLY A 171 2.66 -8.24 -7.31
N GLU A 172 2.72 -9.27 -6.46
CA GLU A 172 1.76 -10.38 -6.52
C GLU A 172 0.32 -9.91 -6.28
N TRP A 173 0.11 -8.91 -5.41
CA TRP A 173 -1.20 -8.31 -5.18
C TRP A 173 -1.74 -7.64 -6.44
N ASN A 174 -0.91 -6.82 -7.10
CA ASN A 174 -1.27 -6.17 -8.36
C ASN A 174 -1.57 -7.19 -9.46
N GLU A 175 -0.73 -8.21 -9.62
CA GLU A 175 -0.91 -9.27 -10.62
C GLU A 175 -2.18 -10.08 -10.38
N SER A 176 -2.45 -10.45 -9.12
CA SER A 176 -3.58 -11.31 -8.79
C SER A 176 -4.93 -10.63 -8.99
N MET A 177 -5.00 -9.31 -8.83
CA MET A 177 -6.25 -8.55 -8.97
C MET A 177 -6.26 -7.67 -10.21
N SER A 178 -5.16 -7.64 -10.96
CA SER A 178 -4.90 -6.70 -12.05
C SER A 178 -5.23 -5.25 -11.65
N LEU A 179 -4.79 -4.79 -10.46
CA LEU A 179 -5.26 -3.54 -9.84
C LEU A 179 -5.18 -2.36 -10.81
N GLU A 180 -4.04 -2.15 -11.46
CA GLU A 180 -3.85 -1.04 -12.41
C GLU A 180 -4.76 -1.09 -13.66
N LYS A 181 -5.35 -2.25 -13.96
CA LYS A 181 -6.22 -2.45 -15.14
C LYS A 181 -7.70 -2.52 -14.79
N THR A 182 -8.04 -3.04 -13.61
CA THR A 182 -9.41 -3.39 -13.24
C THR A 182 -9.95 -2.53 -12.10
N ALA A 183 -9.09 -2.03 -11.23
CA ALA A 183 -9.47 -1.21 -10.09
C ALA A 183 -9.49 0.27 -10.50
N LYS A 184 -10.53 0.98 -10.09
CA LYS A 184 -10.63 2.44 -10.23
C LYS A 184 -10.52 3.09 -8.87
N ILE A 185 -9.65 4.06 -8.71
CA ILE A 185 -9.59 4.84 -7.47
C ILE A 185 -10.74 5.85 -7.47
N THR A 186 -11.73 5.61 -6.63
CA THR A 186 -12.99 6.39 -6.57
C THR A 186 -12.94 7.55 -5.58
N SER A 187 -12.05 7.50 -4.59
CA SER A 187 -11.86 8.57 -3.61
C SER A 187 -10.46 8.48 -3.01
N VAL A 188 -9.84 9.64 -2.79
CA VAL A 188 -8.62 9.81 -2.01
C VAL A 188 -8.88 10.90 -0.99
N GLN A 189 -8.73 10.58 0.30
CA GLN A 189 -8.90 11.51 1.39
C GLN A 189 -7.59 11.70 2.13
N TYR A 190 -7.22 12.96 2.39
CA TYR A 190 -6.10 13.33 3.24
C TYR A 190 -6.60 13.86 4.57
N LEU A 191 -6.17 13.23 5.65
CA LEU A 191 -6.50 13.55 7.03
C LEU A 191 -5.31 14.26 7.64
N PHE A 192 -5.55 15.42 8.22
CA PHE A 192 -4.51 16.22 8.88
C PHE A 192 -5.08 16.99 10.06
N THR A 193 -4.18 17.48 10.89
CA THR A 193 -4.49 18.36 12.02
C THR A 193 -4.02 19.75 11.65
N ASP A 194 -4.89 20.74 11.76
CA ASP A 194 -4.53 22.14 11.49
C ASP A 194 -3.73 22.76 12.64
N GLU A 195 -3.29 24.01 12.46
CA GLU A 195 -2.53 24.76 13.48
C GLU A 195 -3.25 24.89 14.84
N ASN A 196 -4.59 24.78 14.88
CA ASN A 196 -5.39 24.86 16.11
C ASN A 196 -5.58 23.50 16.79
N GLY A 197 -5.13 22.41 16.16
CA GLY A 197 -5.37 21.06 16.66
C GLY A 197 -6.66 20.41 16.12
N ASP A 198 -7.37 21.06 15.20
CA ASP A 198 -8.61 20.54 14.65
C ASP A 198 -8.33 19.50 13.56
N LYS A 199 -9.06 18.38 13.60
CA LYS A 199 -8.97 17.35 12.58
C LYS A 199 -9.72 17.78 11.33
N LYS A 200 -9.01 17.81 10.21
CA LYS A 200 -9.52 18.20 8.88
C LYS A 200 -9.40 17.05 7.90
N THR A 201 -10.20 17.10 6.84
CA THR A 201 -10.13 16.13 5.76
C THR A 201 -10.30 16.83 4.42
N VAL A 202 -9.45 16.53 3.45
CA VAL A 202 -9.62 16.97 2.05
C VAL A 202 -9.83 15.75 1.17
N GLU A 203 -10.90 15.74 0.38
CA GLU A 203 -11.12 14.75 -0.69
C GLU A 203 -10.54 15.29 -2.00
N PHE A 204 -9.62 14.54 -2.60
CA PHE A 204 -9.00 14.88 -3.88
C PHE A 204 -9.71 14.24 -5.06
N ARG A 205 -9.63 14.90 -6.22
CA ARG A 205 -10.13 14.45 -7.52
C ARG A 205 -9.15 14.84 -8.63
N ASN A 206 -9.39 14.34 -9.84
CA ASN A 206 -8.60 14.65 -11.04
C ASN A 206 -7.09 14.36 -10.85
N PHE A 207 -6.78 13.22 -10.26
CA PHE A 207 -5.41 12.72 -10.09
C PHE A 207 -5.07 11.68 -11.16
N ASP A 208 -3.77 11.49 -11.40
CA ASP A 208 -3.21 10.44 -12.24
C ASP A 208 -3.19 9.12 -11.47
N GLU A 209 -4.12 8.22 -11.78
CA GLU A 209 -4.25 6.91 -11.13
C GLU A 209 -2.97 6.08 -11.24
N SER A 210 -2.28 6.10 -12.39
CA SER A 210 -1.02 5.36 -12.57
C SER A 210 0.06 5.84 -11.61
N ARG A 211 0.13 7.17 -11.39
CA ARG A 211 1.04 7.74 -10.40
C ARG A 211 0.69 7.31 -8.98
N VAL A 212 -0.60 7.29 -8.63
CA VAL A 212 -1.06 6.83 -7.31
C VAL A 212 -0.72 5.35 -7.10
N TYR A 213 -0.99 4.50 -8.08
CA TYR A 213 -0.62 3.07 -8.05
C TYR A 213 0.88 2.88 -7.86
N SER A 214 1.73 3.56 -8.64
CA SER A 214 3.19 3.43 -8.51
C SER A 214 3.72 3.77 -7.11
N LEU A 215 3.09 4.74 -6.43
CA LEU A 215 3.51 5.17 -5.09
C LEU A 215 2.98 4.26 -3.99
N ILE A 216 1.81 3.65 -4.17
CA ILE A 216 1.20 2.73 -3.20
C ILE A 216 1.75 1.33 -3.34
N LEU A 217 1.93 0.82 -4.55
CA LEU A 217 2.48 -0.50 -4.79
C LEU A 217 4.00 -0.52 -4.65
N GLY A 218 4.65 0.65 -4.71
CA GLY A 218 6.10 0.77 -4.59
C GLY A 218 6.82 0.08 -5.75
N SER A 219 7.84 -0.69 -5.42
CA SER A 219 8.61 -1.47 -6.39
C SER A 219 7.93 -2.79 -6.79
N GLY A 220 6.90 -3.22 -6.07
CA GLY A 220 6.29 -4.54 -6.21
C GLY A 220 6.95 -5.62 -5.36
N ALA A 221 8.07 -5.31 -4.70
CA ALA A 221 8.85 -6.25 -3.88
C ALA A 221 8.54 -6.15 -2.38
N GLU A 222 7.73 -5.19 -1.97
CA GLU A 222 7.36 -4.95 -0.59
C GLU A 222 6.57 -6.14 -0.05
N LYS A 223 7.06 -6.75 1.03
CA LYS A 223 6.44 -7.93 1.62
C LYS A 223 5.15 -7.56 2.33
N ILE A 224 4.09 -8.31 2.03
CA ILE A 224 2.79 -8.15 2.68
C ILE A 224 2.68 -9.16 3.82
N SER A 225 2.26 -8.67 4.97
CA SER A 225 1.96 -9.49 6.15
C SER A 225 0.49 -9.35 6.53
N VAL A 226 -0.07 -10.35 7.21
CA VAL A 226 -1.43 -10.26 7.72
C VAL A 226 -1.53 -9.18 8.79
N CYS A 227 -2.61 -8.40 8.75
CA CYS A 227 -2.90 -7.36 9.73
C CYS A 227 -4.23 -7.62 10.45
N TYR A 228 -4.18 -7.59 11.78
CA TYR A 228 -5.36 -7.70 12.64
C TYR A 228 -5.71 -6.38 13.34
N GLY A 229 -4.80 -5.42 13.37
CA GLY A 229 -4.94 -4.13 14.04
C GLY A 229 -5.57 -3.03 13.18
N GLU A 230 -5.74 -1.86 13.79
CA GLU A 230 -6.12 -0.63 13.09
C GLU A 230 -4.88 0.17 12.67
N ALA A 231 -5.04 1.02 11.68
CA ALA A 231 -3.99 1.90 11.20
C ALA A 231 -3.96 3.18 12.05
N ASP A 232 -3.21 3.13 13.15
CA ASP A 232 -2.94 4.32 13.96
C ASP A 232 -2.26 5.39 13.11
N ASP A 233 -2.63 6.66 13.34
CA ASP A 233 -2.06 7.81 12.62
C ASP A 233 -2.21 7.75 11.08
N THR A 234 -3.35 7.22 10.62
CA THR A 234 -3.77 7.29 9.22
C THR A 234 -3.82 8.73 8.73
N CYS A 235 -3.09 9.03 7.66
CA CYS A 235 -3.08 10.34 7.01
C CYS A 235 -3.68 10.31 5.60
N LEU A 236 -3.72 9.16 4.90
CA LEU A 236 -4.41 9.01 3.63
C LEU A 236 -5.34 7.80 3.64
N ILE A 237 -6.51 7.96 3.02
CA ILE A 237 -7.47 6.88 2.78
C ILE A 237 -7.80 6.86 1.30
N LEU A 238 -7.60 5.73 0.65
CA LEU A 238 -8.00 5.49 -0.73
C LEU A 238 -9.12 4.46 -0.78
N LYS A 239 -10.09 4.70 -1.65
CA LYS A 239 -11.14 3.75 -1.97
C LYS A 239 -11.02 3.33 -3.43
N MET A 240 -10.67 2.08 -3.67
CA MET A 240 -10.64 1.47 -4.99
C MET A 240 -11.91 0.65 -5.22
N HIS A 241 -12.47 0.69 -6.42
CA HIS A 241 -13.58 -0.16 -6.81
C HIS A 241 -13.11 -1.13 -7.89
N ILE A 242 -13.33 -2.42 -7.67
CA ILE A 242 -13.08 -3.48 -8.66
C ILE A 242 -14.44 -4.02 -9.08
N PRO A 243 -14.93 -3.69 -10.29
CA PRO A 243 -16.27 -4.08 -10.73
C PRO A 243 -16.52 -5.58 -10.59
N SER A 244 -15.51 -6.40 -10.89
CA SER A 244 -15.62 -7.86 -10.80
C SER A 244 -15.83 -8.38 -9.38
N LEU A 245 -15.45 -7.64 -8.33
CA LEU A 245 -15.58 -8.07 -6.92
C LEU A 245 -16.83 -7.54 -6.20
N GLY A 246 -17.65 -6.74 -6.90
CA GLY A 246 -18.84 -6.12 -6.31
C GLY A 246 -18.57 -4.79 -5.60
N ASP A 247 -19.52 -4.36 -4.77
CA ASP A 247 -19.71 -2.96 -4.41
C ASP A 247 -18.94 -2.47 -3.18
N ASP A 248 -18.38 -3.36 -2.36
CA ASP A 248 -17.76 -2.96 -1.08
C ASP A 248 -16.49 -2.11 -1.28
N GLY A 249 -15.81 -2.29 -2.43
CA GLY A 249 -14.55 -1.63 -2.74
C GLY A 249 -13.41 -2.09 -1.82
N ILE A 250 -12.18 -1.78 -2.23
CA ILE A 250 -10.97 -2.00 -1.44
C ILE A 250 -10.55 -0.68 -0.83
N TYR A 251 -10.42 -0.65 0.49
CA TYR A 251 -9.87 0.50 1.21
C TYR A 251 -8.36 0.30 1.43
N VAL A 252 -7.61 1.36 1.21
CA VAL A 252 -6.17 1.43 1.48
C VAL A 252 -5.91 2.61 2.40
N TYR A 253 -5.40 2.32 3.59
CA TYR A 253 -5.03 3.31 4.58
C TYR A 253 -3.52 3.48 4.59
N VAL A 254 -3.05 4.72 4.63
CA VAL A 254 -1.61 5.02 4.69
C VAL A 254 -1.35 5.88 5.92
N THR A 255 -0.47 5.42 6.78
CA THR A 255 -0.04 6.13 7.98
C THR A 255 0.98 7.20 7.67
N SER A 256 1.14 8.17 8.56
CA SER A 256 2.19 9.19 8.40
C SER A 256 3.62 8.61 8.44
N SER A 257 3.81 7.44 9.08
CA SER A 257 5.07 6.70 9.14
C SER A 257 5.42 6.00 7.82
N GLY A 258 4.44 5.74 6.97
CA GLY A 258 4.59 5.05 5.70
C GLY A 258 4.22 3.58 5.70
N ASP A 259 3.40 3.16 6.65
CA ASP A 259 2.79 1.85 6.63
C ASP A 259 1.45 1.91 5.89
N VAL A 260 1.22 0.90 5.08
CA VAL A 260 0.01 0.75 4.26
C VAL A 260 -0.78 -0.42 4.80
N TYR A 261 -2.09 -0.23 4.91
CA TYR A 261 -3.06 -1.24 5.34
C TYR A 261 -4.09 -1.37 4.23
N ALA A 262 -4.03 -2.49 3.50
CA ALA A 262 -4.87 -2.71 2.33
C ALA A 262 -5.93 -3.78 2.63
N GLY A 263 -7.17 -3.48 2.25
CA GLY A 263 -8.25 -4.44 2.21
C GLY A 263 -7.96 -5.52 1.16
N MET A 264 -8.06 -6.77 1.58
CA MET A 264 -8.13 -7.93 0.70
C MET A 264 -9.56 -8.49 0.77
N PRO A 265 -10.01 -9.37 -0.14
CA PRO A 265 -11.42 -9.77 -0.19
C PRO A 265 -12.03 -10.29 1.12
N GLU A 266 -11.22 -10.92 1.97
CA GLU A 266 -11.62 -11.48 3.28
C GLU A 266 -10.58 -11.27 4.39
N CYS A 267 -9.49 -10.52 4.13
CA CYS A 267 -8.47 -10.22 5.14
C CYS A 267 -7.90 -8.80 4.96
N ARG A 268 -6.93 -8.43 5.80
CA ARG A 268 -6.17 -7.18 5.65
C ARG A 268 -4.68 -7.52 5.54
N GLY A 269 -4.02 -6.91 4.56
CA GLY A 269 -2.59 -6.95 4.40
C GLY A 269 -1.94 -5.66 4.88
N THR A 270 -0.71 -5.73 5.38
CA THR A 270 0.12 -4.57 5.69
C THR A 270 1.53 -4.69 5.12
N TYR A 271 2.08 -3.56 4.69
CA TYR A 271 3.43 -3.41 4.16
C TYR A 271 3.88 -1.95 4.32
N SER A 272 5.15 -1.65 4.06
CA SER A 272 5.69 -0.29 4.21
C SER A 272 6.16 0.30 2.89
N ILE A 273 5.74 1.53 2.58
CA ILE A 273 6.25 2.37 1.50
C ILE A 273 7.23 3.44 2.03
N GLY A 274 7.31 3.58 3.35
CA GLY A 274 8.18 4.52 4.06
C GLY A 274 7.72 5.99 3.97
N LYS A 275 8.08 6.76 5.00
CA LYS A 275 7.73 8.18 5.18
C LYS A 275 7.96 9.06 3.95
N ASN A 276 9.01 8.78 3.18
CA ASN A 276 9.34 9.56 1.98
C ASN A 276 8.32 9.36 0.85
N ALA A 277 7.78 8.15 0.68
CA ALA A 277 6.74 7.90 -0.30
C ALA A 277 5.43 8.58 0.11
N VAL A 278 5.08 8.55 1.40
CA VAL A 278 3.91 9.27 1.94
C VAL A 278 4.01 10.76 1.65
N ARG A 279 5.14 11.39 1.96
CA ARG A 279 5.32 12.82 1.68
C ARG A 279 5.19 13.14 0.19
N ARG A 280 5.73 12.29 -0.69
CA ARG A 280 5.58 12.45 -2.15
C ARG A 280 4.12 12.32 -2.58
N LEU A 281 3.37 11.39 -2.01
CA LEU A 281 1.93 11.23 -2.25
C LEU A 281 1.15 12.48 -1.83
N VAL A 282 1.31 12.89 -0.57
CA VAL A 282 0.56 14.04 -0.03
C VAL A 282 0.89 15.32 -0.79
N ASN A 283 2.17 15.61 -1.06
CA ASN A 283 2.56 16.78 -1.83
C ASN A 283 2.04 16.72 -3.27
N TYR A 284 2.06 15.54 -3.89
CA TYR A 284 1.50 15.36 -5.23
C TYR A 284 0.03 15.81 -5.27
N PHE A 285 -0.80 15.33 -4.35
CA PHE A 285 -2.21 15.73 -4.30
C PHE A 285 -2.37 17.22 -3.96
N ALA A 286 -1.64 17.73 -2.98
CA ALA A 286 -1.74 19.11 -2.51
C ALA A 286 -1.30 20.16 -3.55
N GLU A 287 -0.43 19.79 -4.49
CA GLU A 287 0.14 20.70 -5.48
C GLU A 287 -0.46 20.54 -6.88
N ASN A 288 -1.00 19.36 -7.20
CA ASN A 288 -1.36 19.00 -8.58
C ASN A 288 -2.83 18.58 -8.77
N CYS A 289 -3.61 18.44 -7.70
CA CYS A 289 -4.96 17.90 -7.77
C CYS A 289 -6.01 18.87 -7.25
N GLU A 290 -7.22 18.76 -7.77
CA GLU A 290 -8.39 19.44 -7.22
C GLU A 290 -8.79 18.79 -5.90
N GLY A 291 -9.23 19.60 -4.94
CA GLY A 291 -9.62 19.13 -3.62
C GLY A 291 -10.87 19.85 -3.10
N LYS A 292 -11.58 19.19 -2.17
CA LYS A 292 -12.62 19.82 -1.35
C LYS A 292 -12.40 19.48 0.11
N GLU A 293 -12.40 20.48 0.98
CA GLU A 293 -12.37 20.27 2.43
C GLU A 293 -13.73 19.73 2.87
N LEU A 294 -13.75 18.59 3.56
CA LEU A 294 -14.97 17.95 4.01
C LEU A 294 -15.39 18.52 5.37
N SER A 295 -16.61 19.01 5.44
CA SER A 295 -17.27 19.38 6.69
C SER A 295 -18.43 18.44 6.95
N TYR A 296 -18.39 17.72 8.07
CA TYR A 296 -19.41 16.76 8.43
C TYR A 296 -20.54 17.44 9.19
N ILE A 297 -21.74 17.36 8.64
CA ILE A 297 -22.96 17.82 9.32
C ILE A 297 -23.61 16.64 10.03
N GLU A 298 -24.08 16.86 11.26
CA GLU A 298 -24.97 15.93 11.94
C GLU A 298 -26.29 15.88 11.15
N GLY A 299 -26.71 14.67 10.79
CA GLY A 299 -27.99 14.41 10.12
C GLY A 299 -29.13 14.30 11.11
#